data_AF-A0A8T3TCP6-F1
#
_entry.id   AF-A0A8T3TCP6-F1
#
_cell.length_a   1.000
_cell.length_b   1.000
_cell.length_c   1.000
_cell.angle_alpha   90.00
_cell.angle_beta   90.00
_cell.angle_gamma   90.00
#
_symmetry.space_group_name_H-M   'P 1'
#
loop_
_entity.id
_entity.type
_entity.pdbx_description
1 polymer ?
#
loop_
_entity_poly.entity_id
_entity_poly.type
_entity_poly.pdbx_seq_one_letter_code
_entity_poly.pdbx_strand_id
1 'polypeptide(L)'
;MTPPRQRGWLEVRWRQARNPPPPVLRAVLANLAVASLGAALLLIYEIAIARGASLPGGDLRTPLVALYVAMVVVAGSLLTYLWVELPTGLRGERRRSGWSAMLGLFAAMPICYLALVVTFQIIRPLIG
;
A
#
# COMPACT_ATOMS: atom_id res chain seq x y z
N MET A 1 27.16 25.89 28.71
CA MET A 1 26.41 24.91 27.89
C MET A 1 25.05 24.73 28.53
N THR A 2 23.97 25.21 27.91
CA THR A 2 22.60 24.99 28.41
C THR A 2 22.23 23.51 28.26
N PRO A 3 21.63 22.87 29.28
CA PRO A 3 21.25 21.47 29.19
C PRO A 3 20.25 21.24 28.05
N PRO A 4 20.33 20.10 27.32
CA PRO A 4 19.37 19.79 26.28
C PRO A 4 17.96 19.74 26.87
N ARG A 5 17.03 20.52 26.30
CA ARG A 5 15.62 20.53 26.72
C ARG A 5 15.07 19.09 26.67
N GLN A 6 14.70 18.54 27.82
CA GLN A 6 13.98 17.27 27.90
C GLN A 6 12.64 17.44 27.18
N ARG A 7 12.48 16.75 26.05
CA ARG A 7 11.23 16.78 25.28
C ARG A 7 10.27 15.74 25.83
N GLY A 8 8.99 16.12 25.93
CA GLY A 8 7.94 15.18 26.33
C GLY A 8 7.78 14.06 25.30
N TRP A 9 7.41 12.86 25.77
CA TRP A 9 7.25 11.66 24.94
C TRP A 9 6.32 11.89 23.74
N LEU A 10 5.21 12.60 23.94
CA LEU A 10 4.25 12.94 22.87
C LEU A 10 4.87 13.77 21.76
N GLU A 11 5.71 14.77 22.11
CA GLU A 11 6.35 15.64 21.13
C GLU A 11 7.33 14.86 20.24
N VAL A 12 8.07 13.91 20.84
CA VAL A 12 8.99 13.03 20.12
C VAL A 12 8.23 12.15 19.13
N ARG A 13 7.15 11.50 19.57
CA ARG A 13 6.32 10.62 18.73
C ARG A 13 5.64 11.37 17.60
N TRP A 14 5.11 12.57 17.86
CA TRP A 14 4.50 13.42 16.84
C TRP A 14 5.49 13.81 15.74
N ARG A 15 6.72 14.20 16.10
CA ARG A 15 7.77 14.51 15.13
C ARG A 15 8.19 13.30 14.31
N GLN A 16 8.30 12.13 14.93
CA GLN A 16 8.60 10.87 14.24
C GLN A 16 7.51 10.50 13.24
N ALA A 17 6.23 10.70 13.59
CA ALA A 17 5.11 10.48 12.69
C ALA A 17 5.11 11.44 11.49
N ARG A 18 5.46 12.73 11.69
CA ARG A 18 5.57 13.72 10.61
C ARG A 18 6.79 13.57 9.72
N ASN A 19 7.87 12.95 10.22
CA ASN A 19 9.11 12.73 9.49
C ASN A 19 9.44 11.24 9.47
N PRO A 20 8.60 10.42 8.81
CA PRO A 20 8.88 9.01 8.71
C PRO A 20 10.18 8.79 7.91
N PRO A 21 10.93 7.72 8.20
CA PRO A 21 12.12 7.41 7.44
C PRO A 21 11.77 7.26 5.94
N PRO A 22 12.55 7.88 5.03
CA PRO A 22 12.27 7.90 3.60
C PRO A 22 12.02 6.52 2.96
N PRO A 23 12.70 5.41 3.33
CA PRO A 23 12.38 4.11 2.74
C PRO A 23 10.95 3.64 3.00
N VAL A 24 10.40 3.93 4.18
CA VAL A 24 9.02 3.54 4.54
C VAL A 24 8.02 4.31 3.68
N LEU A 25 8.21 5.63 3.53
CA LEU A 25 7.35 6.46 2.69
C LEU A 25 7.34 5.99 1.23
N ARG A 26 8.52 5.66 0.69
CA ARG A 26 8.64 5.13 -0.69
C ARG A 26 7.88 3.82 -0.87
N ALA A 27 7.99 2.89 0.08
CA ALA A 27 7.27 1.63 0.05
C ALA A 27 5.75 1.82 0.08
N VAL A 28 5.25 2.69 0.97
CA VAL A 28 3.81 2.99 1.07
C VAL A 28 3.29 3.64 -0.21
N LEU A 29 3.99 4.66 -0.73
CA LEU A 29 3.57 5.36 -1.95
C LEU A 29 3.58 4.44 -3.18
N ALA A 30 4.59 3.59 -3.31
CA ALA A 30 4.63 2.62 -4.42
C ALA A 30 3.52 1.59 -4.31
N ASN A 31 3.23 1.08 -3.10
CA ASN A 31 2.12 0.15 -2.91
C ASN A 31 0.76 0.82 -3.20
N LEU A 32 0.59 2.09 -2.80
CA LEU A 32 -0.59 2.88 -3.13
C LEU A 32 -0.73 3.09 -4.65
N ALA A 33 0.38 3.31 -5.37
CA ALA A 33 0.36 3.41 -6.83
C ALA A 33 -0.07 2.09 -7.49
N VAL A 34 0.45 0.94 -7.01
CA VAL A 34 0.03 -0.39 -7.47
C VAL A 34 -1.46 -0.63 -7.22
N ALA A 35 -1.94 -0.31 -6.02
CA ALA A 35 -3.35 -0.43 -5.66
C ALA A 35 -4.23 0.48 -6.53
N SER A 36 -3.83 1.73 -6.75
CA SER A 36 -4.58 2.68 -7.58
C SER A 36 -4.69 2.22 -9.03
N LEU A 37 -3.58 1.73 -9.59
CA LEU A 37 -3.54 1.19 -10.96
C LEU A 37 -4.45 -0.04 -11.09
N GLY A 38 -4.32 -1.00 -10.16
CA GLY A 38 -5.14 -2.20 -10.16
C GLY A 38 -6.63 -1.90 -10.00
N ALA A 39 -6.99 -0.97 -9.12
CA ALA A 39 -8.37 -0.54 -8.91
C ALA A 39 -8.94 0.16 -10.16
N ALA A 40 -8.15 0.98 -10.85
CA ALA A 40 -8.56 1.59 -12.12
C ALA A 40 -8.84 0.54 -13.20
N LEU A 41 -8.00 -0.50 -13.31
CA LEU A 41 -8.23 -1.61 -14.25
C LEU A 41 -9.50 -2.40 -13.91
N LEU A 42 -9.73 -2.68 -12.63
CA LEU A 42 -10.98 -3.31 -12.18
C LEU A 42 -12.20 -2.46 -12.50
N LEU A 43 -12.10 -1.15 -12.30
CA LEU A 43 -13.18 -0.21 -12.61
C LEU A 43 -13.49 -0.19 -14.11
N ILE A 44 -12.47 -0.15 -14.96
CA ILE A 44 -12.62 -0.23 -16.41
C ILE A 44 -13.32 -1.53 -16.82
N TYR A 45 -12.91 -2.66 -16.25
CA TYR A 45 -13.54 -3.96 -16.49
C TYR A 45 -15.03 -3.94 -16.09
N GLU A 46 -15.33 -3.43 -14.90
CA GLU A 46 -16.69 -3.30 -14.37
C GLU A 46 -17.59 -2.45 -15.29
N ILE A 47 -17.07 -1.30 -15.75
CA ILE A 47 -17.76 -0.42 -16.70
C ILE A 47 -17.99 -1.13 -18.04
N ALA A 48 -16.99 -1.85 -18.57
CA ALA A 48 -17.10 -2.56 -19.84
C ALA A 48 -18.22 -3.62 -19.80
N ILE A 49 -18.25 -4.44 -18.75
CA ILE A 49 -19.31 -5.44 -18.56
C ILE A 49 -20.68 -4.76 -18.42
N ALA A 50 -20.77 -3.68 -17.62
CA ALA A 50 -22.03 -2.96 -17.44
C ALA A 50 -22.57 -2.32 -18.73
N ARG A 51 -21.69 -1.98 -19.67
CA ARG A 51 -22.04 -1.51 -21.02
C ARG A 51 -22.34 -2.63 -22.02
N GLY A 52 -22.38 -3.89 -21.56
CA GLY A 52 -22.72 -5.05 -22.39
C GLY A 52 -21.55 -5.67 -23.14
N ALA A 53 -20.31 -5.37 -22.79
CA ALA A 53 -19.16 -6.07 -23.37
C ALA A 53 -19.18 -7.55 -22.99
N SER A 54 -19.13 -8.44 -23.97
CA SER A 54 -18.96 -9.88 -23.75
C SER A 54 -17.47 -10.23 -23.74
N LEU A 55 -16.91 -10.42 -22.55
CA LEU A 55 -15.51 -10.83 -22.39
C LEU A 55 -15.38 -12.36 -22.32
N PRO A 56 -14.31 -12.94 -22.90
CA PRO A 56 -14.08 -14.38 -22.82
C PRO A 56 -13.91 -14.81 -21.37
N GLY A 57 -14.61 -15.87 -20.96
CA GLY A 57 -14.57 -16.40 -19.60
C GLY A 57 -15.77 -16.03 -18.70
N GLY A 58 -16.73 -15.26 -19.20
CA GLY A 58 -17.96 -14.93 -18.46
C GLY A 58 -17.74 -13.86 -17.39
N ASP A 59 -18.43 -13.96 -16.25
CA ASP A 59 -18.29 -13.01 -15.15
C ASP A 59 -17.04 -13.31 -14.30
N LEU A 60 -15.94 -12.61 -14.62
CA LEU A 60 -14.66 -12.71 -13.91
C LEU A 60 -14.49 -11.65 -12.80
N ARG A 61 -15.53 -10.92 -12.39
CA ARG A 61 -15.40 -9.84 -11.38
C ARG A 61 -14.79 -10.34 -10.07
N THR A 62 -15.33 -11.42 -9.52
CA THR A 62 -14.86 -12.02 -8.27
C THR A 62 -13.39 -12.48 -8.35
N PRO A 63 -12.96 -13.30 -9.34
CA PRO A 63 -11.57 -13.71 -9.44
C PRO A 63 -10.62 -12.53 -9.73
N LEU A 64 -11.06 -11.50 -10.46
CA LEU A 64 -10.26 -10.30 -10.69
C LEU A 64 -10.05 -9.48 -9.41
N VAL A 65 -11.07 -9.34 -8.56
CA VAL A 65 -10.93 -8.69 -7.24
C VAL A 65 -10.00 -9.50 -6.35
N ALA A 66 -10.13 -10.84 -6.33
CA ALA A 66 -9.22 -11.70 -5.56
C ALA A 66 -7.77 -11.57 -6.03
N LEU A 67 -7.55 -11.57 -7.36
CA LEU A 67 -6.22 -11.35 -7.96
C LEU A 67 -5.66 -9.98 -7.60
N TYR A 68 -6.48 -8.93 -7.67
CA TYR A 68 -6.09 -7.58 -7.26
C TYR A 68 -5.63 -7.55 -5.80
N VAL A 69 -6.40 -8.12 -4.87
CA VAL A 69 -6.03 -8.19 -3.45
C VAL A 69 -4.69 -8.90 -3.28
N ALA A 70 -4.53 -10.07 -3.92
CA ALA A 70 -3.28 -10.83 -3.88
C ALA A 70 -2.09 -10.03 -4.40
N MET A 71 -2.26 -9.34 -5.55
CA MET A 71 -1.22 -8.51 -6.15
C MET A 71 -0.79 -7.35 -5.25
N VAL A 72 -1.74 -6.62 -4.66
CA VAL A 72 -1.44 -5.48 -3.75
C VAL A 72 -0.74 -5.98 -2.48
N VAL A 73 -1.20 -7.10 -1.94
CA VAL A 73 -0.59 -7.71 -0.75
C VAL A 73 0.85 -8.17 -1.01
N VAL A 74 1.07 -8.88 -2.12
CA VAL A 74 2.40 -9.35 -2.53
C VAL A 74 3.32 -8.16 -2.84
N ALA A 75 2.84 -7.18 -3.60
CA ALA A 75 3.61 -5.98 -3.93
C ALA A 75 3.97 -5.19 -2.67
N GLY A 76 3.02 -4.92 -1.77
CA GLY A 76 3.28 -4.21 -0.52
C GLY A 76 4.28 -4.92 0.38
N SER A 77 4.18 -6.25 0.47
CA SER A 77 5.13 -7.08 1.22
C SER A 77 6.53 -7.02 0.60
N LEU A 78 6.65 -7.20 -0.71
CA LEU A 78 7.92 -7.20 -1.44
C LEU A 78 8.59 -5.81 -1.45
N LEU A 79 7.86 -4.75 -1.75
CA LEU A 79 8.39 -3.39 -1.81
C LEU A 79 8.89 -2.94 -0.44
N THR A 80 8.17 -3.29 0.63
CA THR A 80 8.60 -2.99 2.00
C THR A 80 9.83 -3.81 2.36
N TYR A 81 9.87 -5.09 2.01
CA TYR A 81 11.04 -5.95 2.22
C TYR A 81 12.29 -5.44 1.50
N LEU A 82 12.14 -4.92 0.28
CA LEU A 82 13.25 -4.46 -0.55
C LEU A 82 13.77 -3.08 -0.15
N TRP A 83 12.91 -2.18 0.33
CA TRP A 83 13.31 -0.80 0.67
C TRP A 83 13.50 -0.52 2.16
N VAL A 84 12.80 -1.23 3.06
CA VAL A 84 12.95 -1.02 4.51
C VAL A 84 14.09 -1.88 5.04
N GLU A 85 15.29 -1.31 4.99
CA GLU A 85 16.47 -1.90 5.62
C GLU A 85 16.39 -1.77 7.16
N LEU A 86 16.83 -2.79 7.90
CA LEU A 86 16.94 -2.67 9.36
C LEU A 86 18.12 -1.74 9.70
N PRO A 87 17.97 -0.83 10.68
CA PRO A 87 19.10 -0.05 11.17
C PRO A 87 20.08 -0.99 11.87
N THR A 88 21.14 -1.38 11.17
CA THR A 88 22.30 -2.06 11.74
C THR A 88 23.24 -0.99 12.28
N GLY A 89 23.68 -1.13 13.53
CA GLY A 89 24.65 -0.22 14.17
C GLY A 89 26.05 -0.26 13.53
N LEU A 90 26.25 -1.05 12.49
CA LEU A 90 27.48 -1.23 11.74
C LEU A 90 27.32 -0.62 10.34
N ARG A 91 28.21 0.31 9.99
CA ARG A 91 28.26 0.92 8.65
C ARG A 91 28.49 -0.16 7.59
N GLY A 92 27.51 -0.37 6.70
CA GLY A 92 27.69 -1.12 5.45
C GLY A 92 26.96 -2.47 5.36
N GLU A 93 26.39 -3.00 6.45
CA GLU A 93 25.67 -4.28 6.40
C GLU A 93 24.17 -4.09 6.14
N ARG A 94 23.74 -4.37 4.90
CA ARG A 94 22.31 -4.47 4.55
C ARG A 94 21.72 -5.78 5.09
N ARG A 95 21.14 -5.76 6.29
CA ARG A 95 20.34 -6.87 6.82
C ARG A 95 18.87 -6.69 6.45
N ARG A 96 18.39 -7.52 5.52
CA ARG A 96 16.96 -7.68 5.23
C ARG A 96 16.37 -8.69 6.22
N SER A 97 15.22 -8.40 6.80
CA SER A 97 14.55 -9.33 7.73
C SER A 97 13.12 -9.62 7.26
N GLY A 98 12.66 -10.84 7.47
CA GLY A 98 11.26 -11.22 7.16
C GLY A 98 10.22 -10.34 7.88
N TRP A 99 10.60 -9.70 9.01
CA TRP A 99 9.76 -8.73 9.71
C TRP A 99 9.37 -7.52 8.84
N SER A 100 10.28 -7.03 8.00
CA SER A 100 9.98 -5.93 7.07
C SER A 100 8.92 -6.31 6.04
N ALA A 101 8.93 -7.56 5.55
CA ALA A 101 7.90 -8.08 4.66
C ALA A 101 6.54 -8.14 5.36
N MET A 102 6.51 -8.58 6.62
CA MET A 102 5.27 -8.67 7.40
C MET A 102 4.68 -7.29 7.71
N LEU A 103 5.50 -6.27 7.95
CA LEU A 103 5.04 -4.88 8.05
C LEU A 103 4.41 -4.40 6.73
N GLY A 104 5.00 -4.77 5.59
CA GLY A 104 4.44 -4.48 4.26
C GLY A 104 3.09 -5.15 4.04
N LEU A 105 2.93 -6.41 4.46
CA LEU A 105 1.67 -7.15 4.44
C LEU A 105 0.58 -6.41 5.24
N PHE A 106 0.88 -6.04 6.48
CA PHE A 106 -0.08 -5.31 7.32
C PHE A 106 -0.43 -3.93 6.77
N ALA A 107 0.52 -3.23 6.15
CA ALA A 107 0.26 -1.95 5.50
C ALA A 107 -0.57 -2.09 4.22
N ALA A 108 -0.43 -3.20 3.48
CA ALA A 108 -1.14 -3.42 2.24
C ALA A 108 -2.66 -3.64 2.43
N MET A 109 -3.06 -4.28 3.53
CA MET A 109 -4.48 -4.56 3.82
C MET A 109 -5.37 -3.30 3.87
N PRO A 110 -5.08 -2.27 4.70
CA PRO A 110 -5.90 -1.07 4.73
C PRO A 110 -5.82 -0.27 3.42
N ILE A 111 -4.66 -0.25 2.75
CA ILE A 111 -4.53 0.41 1.43
C ILE A 111 -5.47 -0.27 0.41
N CYS A 112 -5.45 -1.60 0.36
CA CYS A 112 -6.29 -2.39 -0.53
C CYS A 112 -7.78 -2.12 -0.27
N TYR A 113 -8.19 -2.18 1.00
CA TYR A 113 -9.56 -1.87 1.41
C TYR A 113 -9.99 -0.46 0.99
N LEU A 114 -9.20 0.56 1.34
CA LEU A 114 -9.52 1.95 1.02
C LEU A 114 -9.59 2.19 -0.49
N ALA A 115 -8.67 1.62 -1.26
CA ALA A 115 -8.69 1.73 -2.73
C ALA A 115 -9.98 1.13 -3.32
N LEU A 116 -10.41 -0.05 -2.85
CA LEU A 116 -11.66 -0.67 -3.29
C LEU A 116 -12.88 0.14 -2.87
N VAL A 117 -12.94 0.61 -1.62
CA VAL A 117 -14.03 1.45 -1.12
C VAL A 117 -14.14 2.73 -1.93
N VAL A 118 -13.04 3.46 -2.09
CA VAL A 118 -13.03 4.70 -2.88
C VAL A 118 -13.44 4.41 -4.33
N THR A 119 -12.93 3.34 -4.92
CA THR A 119 -13.22 3.04 -6.33
C THR A 119 -14.67 2.62 -6.55
N PHE A 120 -15.22 1.71 -5.75
CA PHE A 120 -16.54 1.13 -6.00
C PHE A 120 -17.68 1.80 -5.26
N GLN A 121 -17.42 2.45 -4.12
CA GLN A 121 -18.47 3.12 -3.34
C GLN A 121 -18.49 4.63 -3.58
N ILE A 122 -17.39 5.23 -4.07
CA ILE A 122 -17.33 6.67 -4.33
C ILE A 122 -17.22 6.93 -5.83
N ILE A 123 -16.20 6.40 -6.52
CA ILE A 123 -15.94 6.73 -7.93
C ILE A 123 -16.98 6.10 -8.86
N ARG A 124 -17.20 4.77 -8.75
CA ARG A 124 -18.12 4.05 -9.64
C ARG A 124 -19.54 4.66 -9.65
N PRO A 125 -20.17 5.01 -8.53
CA PRO A 125 -21.49 5.65 -8.55
C PRO A 125 -21.50 7.03 -9.22
N LEU A 126 -20.38 7.76 -9.21
CA LEU A 126 -20.28 9.09 -9.82
C LEU A 126 -20.16 9.06 -11.35
N ILE A 127 -19.70 7.95 -11.92
CA ILE A 127 -19.39 7.85 -13.36
C ILE A 127 -20.45 7.09 -14.17
N GLY A 128 -21.58 6.70 -13.57
CA GLY A 128 -22.56 5.80 -14.19
C GLY A 128 -21.99 4.38 -14.29
#